data_AF-A0A3R9M2Q5-F1
#
_entry.id   AF-A0A3R9M2Q5-F1
#
_cell.length_a   1.000
_cell.length_b   1.000
_cell.length_c   1.000
_cell.angle_alpha   90.00
_cell.angle_beta   90.00
_cell.angle_gamma   90.00
#
_symmetry.space_group_name_H-M   'P 1'
#
loop_
_entity.id
_entity.type
_entity.pdbx_description
1 polymer ?
#
loop_
_entity_poly.entity_id
_entity_poly.type
_entity_poly.pdbx_seq_one_letter_code
_entity_poly.pdbx_strand_id
1 'polypeptide(L)'
;MKKITLFGLSLAGLALLAFPHSGQAFELKEEWVVKCGVQYQDGKILRFNNGHEVDIKVLDLPKTEKIEWTVSLDGQDQTVNFLGQEKDKSMMGVEGRYLNFYVPYGYRGDIKVEAKSGNEVKTWSTKVVDDIHNDSGKRGYYRIEESNDQYTYLDAKWDYQTKTYTATLPETVNGQKVYAWADYDNGELKLEKQKSISRKYDGGSFKELYPIVKAESWLKSNQNWYYQKQGQLVQKDWVYDKGTWYFMNDKGVMFNQTWLYQGSNWYAFKSSGAMIASDWLYDQGKWYYLSNSGAMKASTWVYDKGEWYYVSSSGAMIANDWVKDNGKWYYLASSGKMLRNTYTPDGYYVGNSGAWQ
;
A
#
# COMPACT_ATOMS: atom_id res chain seq x y z
N MET A 1 95.69 -10.43 13.58
CA MET A 1 95.83 -9.46 12.46
C MET A 1 94.64 -8.50 12.49
N LYS A 2 94.93 -7.19 12.54
CA LYS A 2 94.15 -6.02 12.08
C LYS A 2 92.71 -5.86 12.62
N LYS A 3 92.27 -4.73 13.17
CA LYS A 3 92.86 -3.41 13.49
C LYS A 3 91.88 -2.74 14.47
N ILE A 4 92.40 -2.08 15.49
CA ILE A 4 91.68 -1.12 16.34
C ILE A 4 91.42 0.16 15.54
N THR A 5 90.23 0.75 15.68
CA THR A 5 90.08 2.21 15.58
C THR A 5 89.05 2.68 16.61
N LEU A 6 89.52 3.46 17.58
CA LEU A 6 88.74 4.26 18.52
C LEU A 6 89.11 5.73 18.26
N PHE A 7 88.11 6.57 18.01
CA PHE A 7 88.12 8.05 18.01
C PHE A 7 86.63 8.45 18.02
N GLY A 8 86.09 9.37 18.80
CA GLY A 8 86.57 10.26 19.85
C GLY A 8 85.32 10.91 20.48
N LEU A 9 85.47 11.52 21.66
CA LEU A 9 84.39 12.22 22.36
C LEU A 9 83.79 13.36 21.53
N SER A 10 82.47 13.56 21.64
CA SER A 10 81.93 14.91 21.84
C SER A 10 80.80 14.87 22.88
N LEU A 11 81.00 15.66 23.93
CA LEU A 11 80.00 16.06 24.89
C LEU A 11 79.40 17.36 24.35
N ALA A 12 78.12 17.39 24.00
CA ALA A 12 77.40 18.63 23.74
C ALA A 12 75.89 18.46 23.97
N GLY A 13 75.36 19.29 24.86
CA GLY A 13 74.13 20.02 24.58
C GLY A 13 72.82 19.32 24.91
N LEU A 14 72.30 19.67 26.09
CA LEU A 14 70.89 19.66 26.44
C LEU A 14 70.02 20.25 25.29
N ALA A 15 69.05 19.48 24.81
CA ALA A 15 67.80 20.03 24.28
C ALA A 15 66.68 19.07 24.69
N LEU A 16 66.02 19.39 25.80
CA LEU A 16 64.65 18.93 26.06
C LEU A 16 63.79 19.55 24.95
N LEU A 17 63.74 18.87 23.80
CA LEU A 17 62.66 19.06 22.84
C LEU A 17 61.43 18.48 23.52
N ALA A 18 60.64 19.35 24.14
CA ALA A 18 59.23 19.08 24.35
C ALA A 18 58.61 18.85 22.97
N PHE A 19 58.57 17.58 22.56
CA PHE A 19 57.72 17.20 21.45
C PHE A 19 56.29 17.61 21.85
N PRO A 20 55.54 18.33 20.98
CA PRO A 20 54.12 18.42 21.18
C PRO A 20 53.63 16.98 21.27
N HIS A 21 52.99 16.62 22.38
CA HIS A 21 52.27 15.37 22.50
C HIS A 21 51.45 15.25 21.21
N SER A 22 51.82 14.32 20.32
CA SER A 22 50.88 13.83 19.33
C SER A 22 49.78 13.19 20.17
N GLY A 23 48.72 13.96 20.42
CA GLY A 23 47.63 13.59 21.30
C GLY A 23 47.19 12.18 20.95
N GLN A 24 47.07 11.34 21.98
CA GLN A 24 46.44 10.05 21.85
C GLN A 24 45.07 10.28 21.20
N ALA A 25 44.77 9.57 20.11
CA ALA A 25 43.50 9.72 19.42
C ALA A 25 42.36 9.40 20.41
N PHE A 26 41.43 10.33 20.61
CA PHE A 26 40.33 10.14 21.54
C PHE A 26 39.19 9.33 20.88
N GLU A 27 38.32 8.73 21.67
CA GLU A 27 37.22 7.91 21.14
C GLU A 27 35.87 8.39 21.67
N LEU A 28 34.81 8.15 20.89
CA LEU A 28 33.43 8.40 21.30
C LEU A 28 32.74 7.07 21.60
N LYS A 29 31.97 7.05 22.68
CA LYS A 29 31.19 5.88 23.08
C LYS A 29 29.82 6.32 23.57
N GLU A 30 28.76 5.73 23.01
CA GLU A 30 27.41 5.97 23.50
C GLU A 30 27.18 5.35 24.89
N GLU A 31 26.50 6.10 25.76
CA GLU A 31 25.94 5.62 27.02
C GLU A 31 24.44 5.97 27.05
N TRP A 32 23.60 4.97 27.34
CA TRP A 32 22.15 5.11 27.29
C TRP A 32 21.53 5.09 28.67
N VAL A 33 20.73 6.11 28.97
CA VAL A 33 19.95 6.24 30.21
C VAL A 33 18.84 5.20 30.27
N VAL A 34 18.12 5.07 29.16
CA VAL A 34 17.02 4.14 28.98
C VAL A 34 17.32 3.36 27.71
N LYS A 35 17.51 2.03 27.84
CA LYS A 35 17.74 1.15 26.67
C LYS A 35 16.46 0.81 25.91
N CYS A 36 15.29 1.23 26.43
CA CYS A 36 14.02 1.04 25.75
C CYS A 36 14.06 1.81 24.42
N GLY A 37 13.84 1.12 23.30
CA GLY A 37 13.87 1.72 21.97
C GLY A 37 15.23 1.73 21.26
N VAL A 38 16.31 1.25 21.88
CA VAL A 38 17.62 1.11 21.21
C VAL A 38 17.76 -0.29 20.60
N GLN A 39 18.07 -0.36 19.30
CA GLN A 39 18.32 -1.62 18.60
C GLN A 39 19.78 -1.73 18.18
N TYR A 40 20.36 -2.91 18.38
CA TYR A 40 21.73 -3.22 18.04
C TYR A 40 21.79 -4.24 16.91
N GLN A 41 22.77 -4.09 16.03
CA GLN A 41 23.13 -5.05 15.01
C GLN A 41 24.66 -5.23 15.03
N ASP A 42 25.12 -6.48 15.11
CA ASP A 42 26.55 -6.83 15.14
C ASP A 42 27.36 -6.08 16.21
N GLY A 43 26.75 -5.86 17.38
CA GLY A 43 27.38 -5.16 18.51
C GLY A 43 27.46 -3.64 18.37
N LYS A 44 26.92 -3.05 17.29
CA LYS A 44 26.81 -1.61 17.08
C LYS A 44 25.36 -1.16 17.16
N ILE A 45 25.13 0.09 17.53
CA ILE A 45 23.79 0.68 17.50
C ILE A 45 23.31 0.84 16.05
N LEU A 46 22.21 0.16 15.74
CA LEU A 46 21.53 0.28 14.44
C LEU A 46 20.63 1.51 14.42
N ARG A 47 19.80 1.67 15.46
CA ARG A 47 18.86 2.78 15.61
C ARG A 47 18.40 2.97 17.04
N PHE A 48 17.83 4.12 17.34
CA PHE A 48 17.08 4.35 18.58
C PHE A 48 15.81 5.19 18.37
N ASN A 49 14.89 5.12 19.33
CA ASN A 49 13.66 5.90 19.33
C ASN A 49 13.92 7.36 19.75
N ASN A 50 13.28 8.33 19.09
CA ASN A 50 13.21 9.71 19.55
C ASN A 50 12.37 9.84 20.84
N GLY A 51 12.37 11.03 21.43
CA GLY A 51 11.75 11.25 22.73
C GLY A 51 12.63 10.82 23.90
N HIS A 52 13.92 10.59 23.66
CA HIS A 52 14.90 10.18 24.65
C HIS A 52 16.13 11.07 24.64
N GLU A 53 16.75 11.19 25.82
CA GLU A 53 18.07 11.81 25.99
C GLU A 53 19.18 10.79 25.69
N VAL A 54 20.28 11.29 25.11
CA VAL A 54 21.43 10.50 24.66
C VAL A 54 22.69 11.11 25.26
N ASP A 55 23.53 10.26 25.87
CA ASP A 55 24.87 10.66 26.33
C ASP A 55 25.94 10.05 25.40
N ILE A 56 26.80 10.90 24.84
CA ILE A 56 27.99 10.50 24.07
C ILE A 56 29.22 10.79 24.91
N LYS A 57 29.85 9.74 25.42
CA LYS A 57 31.05 9.81 26.23
C LYS A 57 32.29 10.01 25.39
N VAL A 58 33.18 10.86 25.88
CA VAL A 58 34.53 11.04 25.38
C VAL A 58 35.48 10.17 26.19
N LEU A 59 36.29 9.37 25.51
CA LEU A 59 37.33 8.53 26.08
C LEU A 59 38.70 9.06 25.66
N ASP A 60 39.68 8.95 26.55
CA ASP A 60 41.10 9.24 26.27
C ASP A 60 41.41 10.69 25.85
N LEU A 61 40.59 11.66 26.27
CA LEU A 61 40.84 13.10 26.10
C LEU A 61 41.00 13.81 27.47
N PRO A 62 42.08 14.60 27.69
CA PRO A 62 42.24 15.38 28.91
C PRO A 62 41.07 16.36 29.13
N LYS A 63 40.63 16.53 30.39
CA LYS A 63 39.56 17.48 30.75
C LYS A 63 39.87 18.93 30.40
N THR A 64 41.14 19.29 30.27
CA THR A 64 41.60 20.64 29.92
C THR A 64 41.43 20.97 28.43
N GLU A 65 41.30 19.96 27.57
CA GLU A 65 41.11 20.17 26.14
C GLU A 65 39.70 20.68 25.85
N LYS A 66 39.58 21.60 24.89
CA LYS A 66 38.26 22.07 24.44
C LYS A 66 37.71 21.13 23.38
N ILE A 67 36.39 20.94 23.40
CA ILE A 67 35.66 20.21 22.36
C ILE A 67 34.62 21.15 21.76
N GLU A 68 34.65 21.28 20.45
CA GLU A 68 33.55 21.85 19.67
C GLU A 68 32.60 20.70 19.30
N TRP A 69 31.35 20.80 19.73
CA TRP A 69 30.33 19.79 19.48
C TRP A 69 29.38 20.22 18.38
N THR A 70 29.02 19.28 17.52
CA THR A 70 27.94 19.47 16.55
C THR A 70 27.07 18.23 16.54
N VAL A 71 25.76 18.43 16.75
CA VAL A 71 24.74 17.39 16.56
C VAL A 71 23.99 17.74 15.29
N SER A 72 23.98 16.83 14.33
CA SER A 72 23.28 17.02 13.06
C SER A 72 22.30 15.89 12.79
N LEU A 73 21.19 16.21 12.14
CA LEU A 73 20.20 15.25 11.66
C LEU A 73 20.03 15.46 10.15
N ASP A 74 20.25 14.40 9.37
CA ASP A 74 20.26 14.45 7.89
C ASP A 74 21.14 15.58 7.34
N GLY A 75 22.26 15.85 8.03
CA GLY A 75 23.22 16.90 7.68
C GLY A 75 22.85 18.32 8.10
N GLN A 76 21.68 18.55 8.71
CA GLN A 76 21.32 19.85 9.27
C GLN A 76 21.79 19.95 10.72
N ASP A 77 22.42 21.06 11.11
CA ASP A 77 22.82 21.32 12.50
C ASP A 77 21.57 21.47 13.38
N GLN A 78 21.48 20.63 14.41
CA GLN A 78 20.43 20.57 15.42
C GLN A 78 20.98 20.78 16.83
N THR A 79 22.25 21.17 17.00
CA THR A 79 22.93 21.28 18.30
C THR A 79 22.11 22.11 19.30
N VAL A 80 21.56 23.24 18.83
CA VAL A 80 20.70 24.11 19.65
C VAL A 80 19.31 23.52 19.86
N ASN A 81 18.69 22.98 18.81
CA ASN A 81 17.32 22.45 18.87
C ASN A 81 17.20 21.19 19.71
N PHE A 82 18.28 20.40 19.78
CA PHE A 82 18.37 19.18 20.59
C PHE A 82 18.99 19.42 21.96
N LEU A 83 19.16 20.71 22.33
CA LEU A 83 19.66 21.14 23.64
C LEU A 83 20.99 20.46 24.01
N GLY A 84 21.89 20.34 23.03
CA GLY A 84 23.20 19.70 23.23
C GLY A 84 24.04 20.41 24.27
N GLN A 85 24.40 19.71 25.34
CA GLN A 85 25.15 20.25 26.47
C GLN A 85 26.24 19.29 26.92
N GLU A 86 27.45 19.83 27.15
CA GLU A 86 28.53 19.08 27.74
C GLU A 86 28.31 18.89 29.26
N LYS A 87 28.50 17.68 29.77
CA LYS A 87 28.29 17.31 31.18
C LYS A 87 29.45 16.48 31.72
N ASP A 88 29.79 16.67 33.00
CA ASP A 88 30.81 15.90 33.74
C ASP A 88 30.27 14.58 34.36
N LYS A 89 28.99 14.31 34.14
CA LYS A 89 28.29 13.15 34.68
C LYS A 89 27.19 12.74 33.71
N SER A 90 27.09 11.46 33.41
CA SER A 90 25.98 10.93 32.62
C SER A 90 24.68 11.05 33.40
N MET A 91 23.55 10.94 32.69
CA MET A 91 22.23 10.91 33.29
C MET A 91 22.01 9.70 34.22
N MET A 92 22.82 8.65 34.07
CA MET A 92 22.88 7.49 34.98
C MET A 92 23.77 7.72 36.20
N GLY A 93 24.39 8.89 36.31
CA GLY A 93 25.23 9.28 37.43
C GLY A 93 26.68 8.80 37.34
N VAL A 94 27.14 8.32 36.18
CA VAL A 94 28.52 7.88 35.98
C VAL A 94 29.40 9.08 35.65
N GLU A 95 30.46 9.30 36.42
CA GLU A 95 31.42 10.37 36.16
C GLU A 95 32.15 10.16 34.83
N GLY A 96 32.45 11.27 34.13
CA GLY A 96 33.09 11.25 32.82
C GLY A 96 32.77 12.52 32.05
N ARG A 97 33.24 12.62 30.81
CA ARG A 97 32.97 13.78 29.96
C ARG A 97 31.99 13.37 28.86
N TYR A 98 30.84 14.02 28.78
CA TYR A 98 29.75 13.62 27.90
C TYR A 98 29.21 14.81 27.11
N LEU A 99 28.75 14.57 25.89
CA LEU A 99 27.72 15.39 25.28
C LEU A 99 26.36 14.74 25.56
N ASN A 100 25.49 15.45 26.27
CA ASN A 100 24.09 15.09 26.44
C ASN A 100 23.24 15.87 25.43
N PHE A 101 22.31 15.21 24.76
CA PHE A 101 21.32 15.88 23.92
C PHE A 101 20.00 15.10 23.92
N TYR A 102 18.90 15.79 23.63
CA TYR A 102 17.57 15.23 23.53
C TYR A 102 17.09 15.29 22.10
N VAL A 103 16.64 14.17 21.53
CA VAL A 103 16.00 14.18 20.20
C VAL A 103 14.48 14.28 20.38
N PRO A 104 13.85 15.42 20.06
CA PRO A 104 12.41 15.58 20.24
C PRO A 104 11.61 14.64 19.35
N TYR A 105 10.38 14.33 19.78
CA TYR A 105 9.44 13.57 18.97
C TYR A 105 9.23 14.21 17.59
N GLY A 106 9.17 13.35 16.56
CA GLY A 106 9.01 13.72 15.16
C GLY A 106 10.31 14.06 14.44
N TYR A 107 11.44 14.14 15.15
CA TYR A 107 12.75 14.15 14.53
C TYR A 107 13.22 12.71 14.31
N ARG A 108 13.53 12.39 13.05
CA ARG A 108 13.99 11.08 12.58
C ARG A 108 14.94 11.27 11.41
N GLY A 109 15.82 10.31 11.20
CA GLY A 109 16.84 10.38 10.14
C GLY A 109 18.19 9.90 10.62
N ASP A 110 19.21 10.18 9.84
CA ASP A 110 20.59 9.83 10.16
C ASP A 110 21.14 10.92 11.09
N ILE A 111 21.34 10.57 12.36
CA ILE A 111 21.92 11.47 13.34
C ILE A 111 23.43 11.28 13.38
N LYS A 112 24.15 12.39 13.46
CA LYS A 112 25.60 12.41 13.54
C LYS A 112 26.03 13.43 14.59
N VAL A 113 26.85 12.97 15.52
CA VAL A 113 27.55 13.78 16.52
C VAL A 113 29.01 13.88 16.11
N GLU A 114 29.50 15.11 16.00
CA GLU A 114 30.90 15.42 15.73
C GLU A 114 31.50 16.10 16.96
N ALA A 115 32.63 15.56 17.41
CA ALA A 115 33.46 16.10 18.47
C ALA A 115 34.78 16.53 17.86
N LYS A 116 35.09 17.83 17.92
CA LYS A 116 36.33 18.38 17.38
C LYS A 116 37.19 18.93 18.50
N SER A 117 38.41 18.43 18.64
CA SER A 117 39.40 18.91 19.60
C SER A 117 40.73 19.14 18.89
N GLY A 118 41.18 20.40 18.85
CA GLY A 118 42.32 20.80 18.02
C GLY A 118 42.10 20.46 16.55
N ASN A 119 42.97 19.59 16.01
CA ASN A 119 42.91 19.12 14.62
C ASN A 119 42.21 17.76 14.44
N GLU A 120 41.79 17.13 15.53
CA GLU A 120 41.15 15.81 15.50
C GLU A 120 39.62 15.95 15.53
N VAL A 121 38.94 15.18 14.68
CA VAL A 121 37.47 15.08 14.64
C VAL A 121 37.09 13.63 14.81
N LYS A 122 36.21 13.36 15.77
CA LYS A 122 35.60 12.05 15.97
C LYS A 122 34.11 12.15 15.73
N THR A 123 33.57 11.09 15.14
CA THR A 123 32.18 11.04 14.73
C THR A 123 31.50 9.82 15.32
N TRP A 124 30.33 10.05 15.88
CA TRP A 124 29.38 9.02 16.24
C TRP A 124 28.12 9.21 15.41
N SER A 125 27.57 8.15 14.82
CA SER A 125 26.35 8.24 14.03
C SER A 125 25.50 6.99 14.12
N THR A 126 24.20 7.17 13.97
CA THR A 126 23.21 6.10 13.92
C THR A 126 21.90 6.63 13.31
N LYS A 127 20.84 5.82 13.31
CA LYS A 127 19.51 6.23 12.85
C LYS A 127 18.57 6.54 14.02
N VAL A 128 17.88 7.68 13.95
CA VAL A 128 16.75 7.99 14.84
C VAL A 128 15.46 7.62 14.15
N VAL A 129 14.59 6.90 14.86
CA VAL A 129 13.23 6.56 14.45
C VAL A 129 12.24 7.03 15.53
N ASP A 130 10.95 7.17 15.25
CA ASP A 130 9.99 7.32 16.36
C ASP A 130 9.77 5.99 17.13
N ASP A 131 9.09 6.09 18.27
CA ASP A 131 8.66 4.93 19.02
C ASP A 131 7.38 4.31 18.43
N ILE A 132 7.53 3.18 17.74
CA ILE A 132 6.42 2.44 17.12
C ILE A 132 5.57 1.65 18.12
N HIS A 133 6.01 1.47 19.37
CA HIS A 133 5.37 0.61 20.37
C HIS A 133 4.68 1.38 21.51
N ASN A 134 4.98 2.67 21.69
CA ASN A 134 4.31 3.51 22.68
C ASN A 134 3.00 4.09 22.13
N ASP A 135 1.89 3.81 22.80
CA ASP A 135 0.51 4.03 22.32
C ASP A 135 0.01 5.48 22.53
N SER A 136 0.92 6.42 22.77
CA SER A 136 0.61 7.82 23.09
C SER A 136 0.08 8.67 21.91
N GLY A 137 -0.37 8.04 20.82
CA GLY A 137 -1.02 8.72 19.68
C GLY A 137 -0.10 9.51 18.75
N LYS A 138 1.22 9.40 18.89
CA LYS A 138 2.19 10.24 18.15
C LYS A 138 2.95 9.48 17.05
N ARG A 139 2.23 8.81 16.14
CA ARG A 139 2.85 7.88 15.17
C ARG A 139 2.75 8.38 13.73
N GLY A 140 3.80 9.03 13.24
CA GLY A 140 3.95 9.61 11.90
C GLY A 140 4.16 8.63 10.73
N TYR A 141 3.82 7.35 10.88
CA TYR A 141 4.32 6.28 9.99
C TYR A 141 3.39 5.87 8.86
N TYR A 142 4.00 5.28 7.84
CA TYR A 142 3.31 4.42 6.89
C TYR A 142 3.66 2.97 7.21
N ARG A 143 2.64 2.10 7.22
CA ARG A 143 2.85 0.66 7.30
C ARG A 143 2.19 -0.01 6.12
N ILE A 144 2.83 -1.05 5.61
CA ILE A 144 2.30 -1.94 4.60
C ILE A 144 1.81 -3.18 5.33
N GLU A 145 0.53 -3.51 5.19
CA GLU A 145 0.02 -4.79 5.66
C GLU A 145 0.40 -5.87 4.65
N GLU A 146 1.20 -6.86 5.08
CA GLU A 146 1.70 -7.90 4.19
C GLU A 146 0.80 -9.13 4.20
N SER A 147 0.45 -9.62 5.40
CA SER A 147 -0.57 -10.64 5.68
C SER A 147 -0.56 -10.97 7.18
N ASN A 148 -1.68 -11.44 7.74
CA ASN A 148 -1.73 -12.01 9.11
C ASN A 148 -1.06 -11.12 10.19
N ASP A 149 -1.45 -9.84 10.25
CA ASP A 149 -0.90 -8.86 11.20
C ASP A 149 0.62 -8.64 11.10
N GLN A 150 1.25 -9.02 9.97
CA GLN A 150 2.63 -8.67 9.66
C GLN A 150 2.68 -7.34 8.92
N TYR A 151 3.51 -6.42 9.42
CA TYR A 151 3.62 -5.06 8.93
C TYR A 151 5.05 -4.70 8.57
N THR A 152 5.23 -4.12 7.39
CA THR A 152 6.47 -3.45 7.00
C THR A 152 6.30 -1.95 7.21
N TYR A 153 7.13 -1.36 8.07
CA TYR A 153 7.15 0.07 8.31
C TYR A 153 8.05 0.76 7.30
N LEU A 154 7.53 1.79 6.64
CA LEU A 154 8.32 2.54 5.67
C LEU A 154 9.17 3.60 6.37
N ASP A 155 10.39 3.75 5.86
CA ASP A 155 11.21 4.90 6.17
C ASP A 155 10.61 6.16 5.51
N ALA A 156 10.29 7.15 6.32
CA ALA A 156 9.77 8.45 5.90
C ALA A 156 10.79 9.54 6.24
N LYS A 157 10.90 10.54 5.37
CA LYS A 157 11.69 11.75 5.59
C LYS A 157 10.81 12.81 6.26
N TRP A 158 11.34 13.48 7.26
CA TRP A 158 10.67 14.59 7.94
C TRP A 158 11.05 15.92 7.29
N ASP A 159 10.05 16.71 6.91
CA ASP A 159 10.23 18.10 6.50
C ASP A 159 9.80 19.02 7.65
N TYR A 160 10.77 19.71 8.24
CA TYR A 160 10.54 20.57 9.42
C TYR A 160 9.70 21.82 9.11
N GLN A 161 9.86 22.41 7.92
CA GLN A 161 9.17 23.65 7.58
C GLN A 161 7.68 23.42 7.37
N THR A 162 7.35 22.35 6.64
CA THR A 162 5.97 21.98 6.32
C THR A 162 5.34 21.08 7.39
N LYS A 163 6.17 20.50 8.27
CA LYS A 163 5.79 19.50 9.27
C LYS A 163 5.17 18.26 8.62
N THR A 164 5.83 17.71 7.61
CA THR A 164 5.31 16.61 6.77
C THR A 164 6.23 15.40 6.79
N TYR A 165 5.67 14.20 6.90
CA TYR A 165 6.37 12.94 6.62
C TYR A 165 6.16 12.54 5.18
N THR A 166 7.24 12.20 4.48
CA THR A 166 7.19 11.68 3.11
C THR A 166 7.93 10.36 3.01
N ALA A 167 7.23 9.30 2.60
CA ALA A 167 7.83 7.99 2.33
C ALA A 167 7.87 7.68 0.85
N THR A 168 8.97 7.07 0.39
CA THR A 168 9.03 6.46 -0.94
C THR A 168 8.31 5.11 -0.88
N LEU A 169 7.40 4.89 -1.83
CA LEU A 169 6.66 3.65 -1.93
C LEU A 169 7.50 2.61 -2.68
N PRO A 170 7.65 1.39 -2.15
CA PRO A 170 8.48 0.38 -2.79
C PRO A 170 7.82 -0.12 -4.09
N GLU A 171 8.63 -0.40 -5.11
CA GLU A 171 8.15 -1.01 -6.35
C GLU A 171 7.81 -2.50 -6.18
N THR A 172 8.32 -3.12 -5.10
CA THR A 172 8.06 -4.51 -4.74
C THR A 172 7.75 -4.66 -3.27
N VAL A 173 6.77 -5.51 -2.94
CA VAL A 173 6.49 -5.96 -1.57
C VAL A 173 6.65 -7.47 -1.55
N ASN A 174 7.47 -8.00 -0.64
CA ASN A 174 7.78 -9.44 -0.56
C ASN A 174 8.21 -10.08 -1.88
N GLY A 175 9.05 -9.35 -2.64
CA GLY A 175 9.54 -9.78 -3.95
C GLY A 175 8.50 -9.75 -5.08
N GLN A 176 7.26 -9.34 -4.80
CA GLN A 176 6.21 -9.19 -5.79
C GLN A 176 6.11 -7.74 -6.25
N LYS A 177 5.95 -7.54 -7.56
CA LYS A 177 5.73 -6.22 -8.15
C LYS A 177 4.45 -5.59 -7.63
N VAL A 178 4.52 -4.33 -7.22
CA VAL A 178 3.36 -3.51 -6.89
C VAL A 178 2.84 -2.82 -8.15
N TYR A 179 1.58 -3.07 -8.50
CA TYR A 179 0.91 -2.45 -9.64
C TYR A 179 0.24 -1.11 -9.29
N ALA A 180 -0.25 -0.99 -8.06
CA ALA A 180 -0.85 0.22 -7.50
C ALA A 180 -0.96 0.09 -5.97
N TRP A 181 -1.34 1.18 -5.32
CA TRP A 181 -1.69 1.23 -3.91
C TRP A 181 -3.19 1.51 -3.79
N ALA A 182 -3.89 0.71 -3.01
CA ALA A 182 -5.30 0.92 -2.74
C ALA A 182 -5.47 1.96 -1.62
N ASP A 183 -6.30 2.96 -1.92
CA ASP A 183 -6.78 3.93 -0.95
C ASP A 183 -8.26 3.65 -0.67
N TYR A 184 -8.55 3.38 0.60
CA TYR A 184 -9.90 3.13 1.12
C TYR A 184 -10.46 4.36 1.87
N ASP A 185 -9.69 5.45 1.99
CA ASP A 185 -10.11 6.68 2.65
C ASP A 185 -11.25 7.32 1.83
N ASN A 186 -12.41 7.53 2.46
CA ASN A 186 -13.62 8.17 1.91
C ASN A 186 -14.66 7.27 1.20
N GLY A 187 -14.64 5.95 1.43
CA GLY A 187 -15.75 5.06 1.09
C GLY A 187 -15.83 4.60 -0.38
N GLU A 188 -15.07 5.23 -1.30
CA GLU A 188 -14.84 4.76 -2.66
C GLU A 188 -13.38 4.29 -2.81
N LEU A 189 -13.20 3.04 -3.25
CA LEU A 189 -11.87 2.48 -3.51
C LEU A 189 -11.19 3.22 -4.67
N LYS A 190 -9.95 3.69 -4.46
CA LYS A 190 -9.09 4.24 -5.49
C LYS A 190 -7.79 3.45 -5.59
N LEU A 191 -7.24 3.37 -6.80
CA LEU A 191 -5.94 2.76 -7.06
C LEU A 191 -4.97 3.81 -7.58
N GLU A 192 -3.87 4.01 -6.86
CA GLU A 192 -2.91 5.06 -7.17
C GLU A 192 -1.53 4.48 -7.50
N LYS A 193 -0.92 5.01 -8.57
CA LYS A 193 0.44 4.67 -9.01
C LYS A 193 1.43 5.73 -8.52
N GLN A 194 1.49 5.92 -7.21
CA GLN A 194 2.38 6.90 -6.61
C GLN A 194 3.77 6.30 -6.33
N LYS A 195 4.80 7.14 -6.47
CA LYS A 195 6.17 6.82 -6.07
C LYS A 195 6.48 7.24 -4.63
N SER A 196 5.68 8.16 -4.10
CA SER A 196 5.84 8.66 -2.74
C SER A 196 4.49 9.06 -2.17
N ILE A 197 4.37 8.97 -0.86
CA ILE A 197 3.21 9.42 -0.10
C ILE A 197 3.66 10.43 0.95
N SER A 198 2.87 11.49 1.15
CA SER A 198 3.15 12.55 2.12
C SER A 198 1.96 12.79 3.05
N ARG A 199 2.21 13.03 4.33
CA ARG A 199 1.20 13.33 5.36
C ARG A 199 1.72 14.40 6.30
N LYS A 200 0.87 15.34 6.69
CA LYS A 200 1.21 16.32 7.72
C LYS A 200 1.27 15.64 9.09
N TYR A 201 2.09 16.15 9.99
CA TYR A 201 2.04 15.79 11.40
C TYR A 201 0.88 16.50 12.09
N ASP A 202 -0.12 15.72 12.51
CA ASP A 202 -1.36 16.19 13.13
C ASP A 202 -1.79 15.36 14.37
N GLY A 203 -0.96 14.41 14.82
CA GLY A 203 -1.26 13.59 16.00
C GLY A 203 -2.15 12.36 15.74
N GLY A 204 -2.16 11.83 14.52
CA GLY A 204 -2.88 10.60 14.16
C GLY A 204 -2.06 9.29 14.24
N SER A 205 -2.75 8.17 14.02
CA SER A 205 -2.19 6.82 13.87
C SER A 205 -1.31 6.66 12.62
N PHE A 206 -0.74 5.47 12.41
CA PHE A 206 -0.10 5.14 11.13
C PHE A 206 -1.14 5.22 9.98
N LYS A 207 -0.67 5.55 8.77
CA LYS A 207 -1.46 5.36 7.54
C LYS A 207 -1.12 3.98 6.99
N GLU A 208 -2.13 3.14 6.90
CA GLU A 208 -2.00 1.80 6.35
C GLU A 208 -2.05 1.85 4.83
N LEU A 209 -1.15 1.10 4.21
CA LEU A 209 -0.97 1.02 2.77
C LEU A 209 -1.28 -0.39 2.31
N TYR A 210 -2.09 -0.49 1.25
CA TYR A 210 -2.59 -1.76 0.74
C TYR A 210 -2.06 -1.98 -0.68
N PRO A 211 -0.97 -2.76 -0.85
CA PRO A 211 -0.36 -2.96 -2.16
C PRO A 211 -1.19 -3.89 -3.04
N ILE A 212 -1.37 -3.51 -4.31
CA ILE A 212 -1.95 -4.37 -5.34
C ILE A 212 -0.82 -5.12 -6.03
N VAL A 213 -0.59 -6.36 -5.62
CA VAL A 213 0.50 -7.22 -6.13
C VAL A 213 0.07 -8.18 -7.24
N LYS A 214 -1.25 -8.36 -7.44
CA LYS A 214 -1.79 -9.18 -8.52
C LYS A 214 -1.97 -8.34 -9.78
N ALA A 215 -1.62 -8.93 -10.94
CA ALA A 215 -1.82 -8.30 -12.24
C ALA A 215 -3.30 -8.07 -12.56
N GLU A 216 -4.17 -9.00 -12.17
CA GLU A 216 -5.62 -8.85 -12.21
C GLU A 216 -6.25 -9.49 -10.97
N SER A 217 -7.27 -8.86 -10.41
CA SER A 217 -7.95 -9.38 -9.23
C SER A 217 -9.26 -8.65 -8.94
N TRP A 218 -10.19 -9.37 -8.32
CA TRP A 218 -11.29 -8.77 -7.58
C TRP A 218 -10.77 -8.10 -6.31
N LEU A 219 -11.32 -6.92 -6.02
CA LEU A 219 -11.12 -6.17 -4.78
C LEU A 219 -12.49 -5.91 -4.17
N LYS A 220 -12.57 -5.91 -2.84
CA LYS A 220 -13.80 -5.62 -2.10
C LYS A 220 -13.56 -4.43 -1.18
N SER A 221 -14.44 -3.45 -1.26
CA SER A 221 -14.49 -2.33 -0.31
C SER A 221 -15.93 -2.17 0.16
N ASN A 222 -16.15 -2.25 1.46
CA ASN A 222 -17.48 -2.30 2.06
C ASN A 222 -18.34 -3.42 1.41
N GLN A 223 -19.47 -3.06 0.79
CA GLN A 223 -20.36 -3.97 0.05
C GLN A 223 -20.08 -4.02 -1.46
N ASN A 224 -19.17 -3.18 -1.94
CA ASN A 224 -18.91 -3.02 -3.37
C ASN A 224 -17.76 -3.92 -3.81
N TRP A 225 -17.94 -4.52 -4.98
CA TRP A 225 -16.91 -5.28 -5.68
C TRP A 225 -16.33 -4.46 -6.83
N TYR A 226 -15.02 -4.56 -6.98
CA TYR A 226 -14.26 -3.90 -8.01
C TYR A 226 -13.38 -4.93 -8.72
N TYR A 227 -13.07 -4.71 -9.98
CA TYR A 227 -12.08 -5.50 -10.70
C TYR A 227 -10.98 -4.59 -11.18
N GLN A 228 -9.72 -4.99 -10.95
CA GLN A 228 -8.56 -4.24 -11.41
C GLN A 228 -7.76 -5.04 -12.44
N LYS A 229 -7.16 -4.31 -13.39
CA LYS A 229 -6.14 -4.81 -14.30
C LYS A 229 -4.94 -3.88 -14.25
N GLN A 230 -3.77 -4.42 -13.99
CA GLN A 230 -2.49 -3.70 -13.98
C GLN A 230 -2.51 -2.44 -13.09
N GLY A 231 -3.18 -2.54 -11.93
CA GLY A 231 -3.29 -1.46 -10.95
C GLY A 231 -4.26 -0.36 -11.36
N GLN A 232 -5.22 -0.65 -12.24
CA GLN A 232 -6.28 0.28 -12.67
C GLN A 232 -7.63 -0.41 -12.51
N LEU A 233 -8.62 0.31 -11.98
CA LEU A 233 -9.99 -0.19 -11.91
C LEU A 233 -10.58 -0.25 -13.31
N VAL A 234 -11.25 -1.35 -13.62
CA VAL A 234 -12.06 -1.46 -14.84
C VAL A 234 -13.34 -0.63 -14.62
N GLN A 235 -13.66 0.25 -15.57
CA GLN A 235 -14.78 1.19 -15.50
C GLN A 235 -15.54 1.23 -16.82
N LYS A 236 -16.87 1.32 -16.77
CA LYS A 236 -17.79 1.33 -17.93
C LYS A 236 -17.55 0.18 -18.92
N ASP A 237 -17.08 -0.96 -18.41
CA ASP A 237 -16.60 -2.03 -19.26
C ASP A 237 -16.88 -3.40 -18.65
N TRP A 238 -16.82 -4.40 -19.52
CA TRP A 238 -17.07 -5.80 -19.22
C TRP A 238 -15.81 -6.48 -18.67
N VAL A 239 -16.04 -7.39 -17.71
CA VAL A 239 -15.01 -8.25 -17.14
C VAL A 239 -15.44 -9.70 -17.37
N TYR A 240 -14.58 -10.48 -18.03
CA TYR A 240 -14.73 -11.92 -18.11
C TYR A 240 -13.80 -12.58 -17.11
N ASP A 241 -14.37 -13.21 -16.09
CA ASP A 241 -13.61 -13.94 -15.07
C ASP A 241 -14.18 -15.34 -14.93
N LYS A 242 -13.31 -16.35 -15.07
CA LYS A 242 -13.62 -17.78 -14.87
C LYS A 242 -14.93 -18.25 -15.53
N GLY A 243 -15.15 -17.87 -16.78
CA GLY A 243 -16.33 -18.32 -17.52
C GLY A 243 -17.56 -17.41 -17.42
N THR A 244 -17.51 -16.38 -16.56
CA THR A 244 -18.65 -15.51 -16.26
C THR A 244 -18.34 -14.07 -16.65
N TRP A 245 -19.33 -13.40 -17.25
CA TRP A 245 -19.26 -11.97 -17.54
C TRP A 245 -19.84 -11.15 -16.39
N TYR A 246 -19.19 -10.02 -16.12
CA TYR A 246 -19.57 -9.00 -15.16
C TYR A 246 -19.46 -7.64 -15.85
N PHE A 247 -20.19 -6.64 -15.36
CA PHE A 247 -20.08 -5.28 -15.87
C PHE A 247 -19.68 -4.32 -14.75
N MET A 248 -18.72 -3.45 -15.02
CA MET A 248 -18.26 -2.44 -14.08
C MET A 248 -18.84 -1.08 -14.46
N ASN A 249 -19.47 -0.38 -13.51
CA ASN A 249 -20.04 0.93 -13.77
C ASN A 249 -18.97 2.02 -13.94
N ASP A 250 -19.40 3.28 -14.03
CA ASP A 250 -18.53 4.45 -14.20
C ASP A 250 -17.54 4.68 -13.06
N LYS A 251 -17.87 4.21 -11.86
CA LYS A 251 -17.00 4.23 -10.67
C LYS A 251 -16.17 2.95 -10.52
N GLY A 252 -16.34 1.98 -11.41
CA GLY A 252 -15.69 0.67 -11.34
C GLY A 252 -16.30 -0.25 -10.29
N VAL A 253 -17.52 0.04 -9.83
CA VAL A 253 -18.31 -0.85 -8.98
C VAL A 253 -19.03 -1.86 -9.87
N MET A 254 -18.97 -3.13 -9.47
CA MET A 254 -19.63 -4.23 -10.17
C MET A 254 -21.14 -4.03 -10.15
N PHE A 255 -21.75 -4.06 -11.33
CA PHE A 255 -23.19 -4.00 -11.50
C PHE A 255 -23.85 -5.27 -10.94
N ASN A 256 -24.86 -5.10 -10.09
CA ASN A 256 -25.55 -6.20 -9.42
C ASN A 256 -27.09 -6.04 -9.41
N GLN A 257 -27.62 -5.12 -10.24
CA GLN A 257 -29.05 -5.00 -10.48
C GLN A 257 -29.49 -5.94 -11.61
N THR A 258 -30.80 -6.13 -11.79
CA THR A 258 -31.31 -7.11 -12.76
C THR A 258 -31.00 -6.74 -14.21
N TRP A 259 -31.25 -5.49 -14.62
CA TRP A 259 -31.23 -5.10 -16.04
C TRP A 259 -30.26 -3.98 -16.34
N LEU A 260 -29.39 -4.19 -17.32
CA LEU A 260 -28.46 -3.19 -17.85
C LEU A 260 -28.75 -2.95 -19.32
N TYR A 261 -28.92 -1.70 -19.74
CA TYR A 261 -28.96 -1.33 -21.14
C TYR A 261 -27.59 -0.81 -21.58
N GLN A 262 -26.93 -1.52 -22.50
CA GLN A 262 -25.59 -1.20 -22.97
C GLN A 262 -25.45 -1.53 -24.45
N GLY A 263 -24.89 -0.62 -25.24
CA GLY A 263 -24.62 -0.87 -26.67
C GLY A 263 -25.85 -1.35 -27.45
N SER A 264 -27.00 -0.68 -27.25
CA SER A 264 -28.30 -1.00 -27.86
C SER A 264 -28.92 -2.35 -27.50
N ASN A 265 -28.42 -3.02 -26.46
CA ASN A 265 -28.94 -4.30 -26.00
C ASN A 265 -29.25 -4.25 -24.51
N TRP A 266 -30.26 -5.00 -24.09
CA TRP A 266 -30.53 -5.29 -22.69
C TRP A 266 -29.77 -6.55 -22.27
N TYR A 267 -29.13 -6.50 -21.11
CA TYR A 267 -28.46 -7.63 -20.47
C TYR A 267 -29.06 -7.84 -19.08
N ALA A 268 -29.06 -9.08 -18.62
CA ALA A 268 -29.53 -9.43 -17.29
C ALA A 268 -28.42 -9.97 -16.39
N PHE A 269 -28.50 -9.68 -15.10
CA PHE A 269 -27.52 -10.10 -14.10
C PHE A 269 -28.19 -10.68 -12.85
N LYS A 270 -27.48 -11.60 -12.20
CA LYS A 270 -27.80 -12.08 -10.85
C LYS A 270 -27.36 -11.04 -9.82
N SER A 271 -27.87 -11.13 -8.59
CA SER A 271 -27.41 -10.29 -7.46
C SER A 271 -25.92 -10.44 -7.14
N SER A 272 -25.29 -11.52 -7.58
CA SER A 272 -23.83 -11.72 -7.51
C SER A 272 -23.05 -10.97 -8.60
N GLY A 273 -23.72 -10.21 -9.48
CA GLY A 273 -23.15 -9.53 -10.64
C GLY A 273 -22.82 -10.42 -11.83
N ALA A 274 -23.12 -11.72 -11.75
CA ALA A 274 -22.92 -12.65 -12.86
C ALA A 274 -23.98 -12.41 -13.95
N MET A 275 -23.54 -12.15 -15.18
CA MET A 275 -24.41 -12.02 -16.35
C MET A 275 -25.13 -13.35 -16.64
N ILE A 276 -26.41 -13.27 -16.96
CA ILE A 276 -27.23 -14.38 -17.42
C ILE A 276 -27.07 -14.51 -18.94
N ALA A 277 -26.76 -15.70 -19.43
CA ALA A 277 -26.58 -15.99 -20.85
C ALA A 277 -27.07 -17.39 -21.17
N SER A 278 -27.65 -17.56 -22.37
CA SER A 278 -28.25 -18.83 -22.82
C SER A 278 -29.27 -19.38 -21.83
N ASP A 279 -30.07 -18.50 -21.22
CA ASP A 279 -30.98 -18.87 -20.15
C ASP A 279 -32.19 -17.92 -20.06
N TRP A 280 -33.22 -18.39 -19.37
CA TRP A 280 -34.44 -17.64 -19.09
C TRP A 280 -34.32 -16.87 -17.77
N LEU A 281 -34.79 -15.62 -17.77
CA LEU A 281 -34.99 -14.80 -16.58
C LEU A 281 -36.49 -14.59 -16.36
N TYR A 282 -36.96 -14.89 -15.14
CA TYR A 282 -38.29 -14.46 -14.69
C TYR A 282 -38.17 -13.18 -13.89
N ASP A 283 -38.79 -12.11 -14.38
CA ASP A 283 -38.77 -10.81 -13.72
C ASP A 283 -40.14 -10.12 -13.87
N GLN A 284 -40.65 -9.58 -12.77
CA GLN A 284 -41.93 -8.84 -12.72
C GLN A 284 -43.11 -9.56 -13.41
N GLY A 285 -43.22 -10.88 -13.22
CA GLY A 285 -44.33 -11.67 -13.76
C GLY A 285 -44.16 -12.11 -15.21
N LYS A 286 -43.01 -11.85 -15.83
CA LYS A 286 -42.75 -12.15 -17.25
C LYS A 286 -41.43 -12.92 -17.40
N TRP A 287 -41.38 -13.76 -18.43
CA TRP A 287 -40.17 -14.47 -18.82
C TRP A 287 -39.45 -13.74 -19.94
N TYR A 288 -38.12 -13.69 -19.88
CA TYR A 288 -37.24 -13.08 -20.87
C TYR A 288 -36.13 -14.06 -21.19
N TYR A 289 -35.69 -14.13 -22.45
CA TYR A 289 -34.60 -15.03 -22.83
C TYR A 289 -33.34 -14.22 -23.17
N LEU A 290 -32.23 -14.59 -22.53
CA LEU A 290 -30.92 -14.00 -22.78
C LEU A 290 -30.14 -14.94 -23.72
N SER A 291 -29.67 -14.39 -24.83
CA SER A 291 -28.90 -15.16 -25.81
C SER A 291 -27.50 -15.55 -25.27
N ASN A 292 -26.72 -16.27 -26.08
CA ASN A 292 -25.36 -16.67 -25.70
C ASN A 292 -24.41 -15.50 -25.45
N SER A 293 -24.65 -14.34 -26.07
CA SER A 293 -23.91 -13.11 -25.76
C SER A 293 -24.42 -12.39 -24.51
N GLY A 294 -25.48 -12.89 -23.87
CA GLY A 294 -26.20 -12.22 -22.78
C GLY A 294 -27.22 -11.19 -23.25
N ALA A 295 -27.25 -10.84 -24.54
CA ALA A 295 -28.22 -9.89 -25.07
C ALA A 295 -29.64 -10.50 -25.04
N MET A 296 -30.60 -9.75 -24.49
CA MET A 296 -32.02 -10.10 -24.45
C MET A 296 -32.57 -10.23 -25.86
N LYS A 297 -33.25 -11.34 -26.14
CA LYS A 297 -34.02 -11.53 -27.38
C LYS A 297 -35.30 -10.70 -27.34
N ALA A 298 -35.67 -10.11 -28.48
CA ALA A 298 -36.92 -9.37 -28.65
C ALA A 298 -37.46 -9.55 -30.08
N SER A 299 -38.78 -9.54 -30.23
CA SER A 299 -39.50 -9.72 -31.50
C SER A 299 -39.02 -10.93 -32.30
N THR A 300 -38.86 -12.08 -31.64
CA THR A 300 -38.21 -13.22 -32.27
C THR A 300 -38.57 -14.55 -31.61
N TRP A 301 -38.37 -15.63 -32.37
CA TRP A 301 -38.48 -16.99 -31.90
C TRP A 301 -37.25 -17.40 -31.08
N VAL A 302 -37.49 -18.14 -30.00
CA VAL A 302 -36.48 -18.75 -29.14
C VAL A 302 -36.68 -20.26 -29.18
N TYR A 303 -35.62 -20.99 -29.53
CA TYR A 303 -35.60 -22.44 -29.44
C TYR A 303 -34.81 -22.84 -28.20
N ASP A 304 -35.48 -23.48 -27.24
CA ASP A 304 -34.86 -23.96 -26.02
C ASP A 304 -35.36 -25.36 -25.70
N LYS A 305 -34.41 -26.27 -25.42
CA LYS A 305 -34.68 -27.67 -24.99
C LYS A 305 -35.74 -28.42 -25.82
N GLY A 306 -35.72 -28.24 -27.14
CA GLY A 306 -36.62 -28.97 -28.05
C GLY A 306 -37.93 -28.25 -28.37
N GLU A 307 -38.17 -27.09 -27.77
CA GLU A 307 -39.43 -26.35 -27.88
C GLU A 307 -39.21 -24.95 -28.41
N TRP A 308 -40.23 -24.43 -29.09
CA TRP A 308 -40.25 -23.06 -29.60
C TRP A 308 -41.05 -22.16 -28.66
N TYR A 309 -40.54 -20.96 -28.46
CA TYR A 309 -41.15 -19.88 -27.70
C TYR A 309 -41.08 -18.60 -28.54
N TYR A 310 -41.92 -17.62 -28.26
CA TYR A 310 -41.83 -16.31 -28.91
C TYR A 310 -41.74 -15.20 -27.87
N VAL A 311 -40.82 -14.26 -28.06
CA VAL A 311 -40.68 -13.07 -27.22
C VAL A 311 -41.12 -11.83 -27.99
N SER A 312 -41.88 -10.97 -27.33
CA SER A 312 -42.42 -9.73 -27.88
C SER A 312 -41.34 -8.68 -28.13
N SER A 313 -41.73 -7.51 -28.65
CA SER A 313 -40.82 -6.36 -28.80
C SER A 313 -40.25 -5.85 -27.48
N SER A 314 -40.92 -6.10 -26.35
CA SER A 314 -40.39 -5.80 -25.01
C SER A 314 -39.48 -6.91 -24.47
N GLY A 315 -39.25 -7.98 -25.23
CA GLY A 315 -38.54 -9.19 -24.82
C GLY A 315 -39.35 -10.15 -23.94
N ALA A 316 -40.59 -9.80 -23.59
CA ALA A 316 -41.43 -10.64 -22.76
C ALA A 316 -41.97 -11.83 -23.57
N MET A 317 -41.86 -13.03 -22.99
CA MET A 317 -42.41 -14.26 -23.56
C MET A 317 -43.92 -14.14 -23.71
N ILE A 318 -44.41 -14.49 -24.90
CA ILE A 318 -45.84 -14.60 -25.17
C ILE A 318 -46.35 -15.94 -24.63
N ALA A 319 -47.49 -15.93 -23.95
CA ALA A 319 -48.15 -17.11 -23.41
C ALA A 319 -49.67 -16.92 -23.40
N ASN A 320 -50.41 -18.00 -23.62
CA ASN A 320 -51.86 -18.02 -23.81
C ASN A 320 -52.35 -17.10 -24.94
N ASP A 321 -51.57 -16.96 -26.00
CA ASP A 321 -51.88 -16.00 -27.05
C ASP A 321 -51.34 -16.43 -28.42
N TRP A 322 -51.89 -15.81 -29.45
CA TRP A 322 -51.51 -15.98 -30.84
C TRP A 322 -50.40 -15.00 -31.24
N VAL A 323 -49.42 -15.49 -31.98
CA VAL A 323 -48.38 -14.67 -32.64
C VAL A 323 -48.52 -14.79 -34.14
N LYS A 324 -48.52 -13.63 -34.82
CA LYS A 324 -48.42 -13.56 -36.27
C LYS A 324 -46.97 -13.33 -36.67
N ASP A 325 -46.41 -14.27 -37.42
CA ASP A 325 -45.07 -14.15 -37.98
C ASP A 325 -45.07 -14.61 -39.44
N ASN A 326 -44.49 -13.79 -40.32
CA ASN A 326 -44.44 -14.02 -41.77
C ASN A 326 -45.79 -14.46 -42.40
N GLY A 327 -46.88 -13.80 -41.98
CA GLY A 327 -48.22 -14.06 -42.51
C GLY A 327 -48.91 -15.31 -41.95
N LYS A 328 -48.24 -16.10 -41.11
CA LYS A 328 -48.79 -17.29 -40.45
C LYS A 328 -49.06 -16.99 -38.97
N TRP A 329 -50.01 -17.72 -38.41
CA TRP A 329 -50.39 -17.62 -37.00
C TRP A 329 -49.93 -18.85 -36.23
N TYR A 330 -49.43 -18.63 -35.02
CA TYR A 330 -48.90 -19.66 -34.12
C TYR A 330 -49.44 -19.41 -32.71
N TYR A 331 -49.84 -20.46 -32.00
CA TYR A 331 -50.36 -20.32 -30.63
C TYR A 331 -49.32 -20.73 -29.59
N LEU A 332 -49.10 -19.87 -28.59
CA LEU A 332 -48.19 -20.12 -27.48
C LEU A 332 -49.03 -20.50 -26.25
N ALA A 333 -48.81 -21.71 -25.71
CA ALA A 333 -49.52 -22.20 -24.54
C ALA A 333 -49.21 -21.40 -23.27
N SER A 334 -49.86 -21.73 -22.14
CA SER A 334 -49.60 -21.08 -20.85
C SER A 334 -48.15 -21.17 -20.37
N SER A 335 -47.43 -22.22 -20.79
CA SER A 335 -45.99 -22.39 -20.55
C SER A 335 -45.10 -21.59 -21.51
N GLY A 336 -45.68 -20.87 -22.47
CA GLY A 336 -44.98 -20.18 -23.56
C GLY A 336 -44.56 -21.08 -24.71
N LYS A 337 -44.70 -22.40 -24.58
CA LYS A 337 -44.38 -23.35 -25.65
C LYS A 337 -45.34 -23.19 -26.83
N MET A 338 -44.81 -23.14 -28.04
CA MET A 338 -45.57 -23.17 -29.27
C MET A 338 -46.26 -24.53 -29.44
N LEU A 339 -47.57 -24.51 -29.62
CA LEU A 339 -48.33 -25.71 -29.94
C LEU A 339 -48.02 -26.17 -31.38
N ARG A 340 -47.98 -27.49 -31.59
CA ARG A 340 -47.84 -28.13 -32.90
C ARG A 340 -48.54 -29.48 -32.92
N ASN A 341 -49.10 -29.86 -34.06
CA ASN A 341 -49.89 -31.10 -34.25
C ASN A 341 -51.01 -31.28 -33.21
N THR A 342 -51.73 -30.21 -32.88
CA THR A 342 -52.78 -30.25 -31.85
C THR A 342 -53.82 -29.16 -32.07
N TYR A 343 -54.92 -29.21 -31.33
CA TYR A 343 -55.88 -28.12 -31.22
C TYR A 343 -55.46 -27.13 -30.13
N THR A 344 -55.68 -25.84 -30.39
CA THR A 344 -55.55 -24.75 -29.42
C THR A 344 -56.74 -24.73 -28.45
N PRO A 345 -56.64 -24.06 -27.28
CA PRO A 345 -57.75 -23.98 -26.33
C PRO A 345 -59.04 -23.34 -26.87
N ASP A 346 -58.91 -22.49 -27.89
CA ASP A 346 -60.00 -21.84 -28.63
C ASP A 346 -60.46 -22.63 -29.87
N GLY A 347 -59.95 -23.84 -30.09
CA GLY A 347 -60.50 -24.82 -31.03
C GLY A 347 -59.89 -24.83 -32.44
N TYR A 348 -58.80 -24.11 -32.70
CA TYR A 348 -58.12 -24.12 -34.00
C TYR A 348 -57.04 -25.19 -34.06
N TYR A 349 -56.87 -25.83 -35.21
CA TYR A 349 -55.82 -26.82 -35.42
C TYR A 349 -54.51 -26.15 -35.87
N VAL A 350 -53.40 -26.46 -35.20
CA VAL A 350 -52.05 -26.05 -35.61
C VAL A 350 -51.25 -27.27 -36.08
N GLY A 351 -50.68 -27.19 -37.28
CA GLY A 351 -49.97 -28.30 -37.92
C GLY A 351 -48.59 -28.59 -37.30
N ASN A 352 -47.80 -29.44 -37.97
CA ASN A 352 -46.48 -29.87 -37.47
C ASN A 352 -45.47 -28.73 -37.31
N SER A 353 -45.58 -27.70 -38.15
CA SER A 353 -44.78 -26.48 -38.03
C SER A 353 -45.32 -25.49 -36.99
N GLY A 354 -46.42 -25.82 -36.30
CA GLY A 354 -47.14 -24.94 -35.39
C GLY A 354 -48.00 -23.85 -36.05
N ALA A 355 -48.00 -23.78 -37.39
CA ALA A 355 -48.81 -22.81 -38.11
C ALA A 355 -50.30 -23.25 -38.10
N TRP A 356 -51.19 -22.29 -37.85
CA TRP A 356 -52.63 -22.44 -38.01
C TRP A 356 -52.98 -22.82 -39.46
N GLN A 357 -53.93 -23.76 -39.60
CA GLN A 357 -54.43 -24.29 -40.88
C GLN A 357 -55.85 -23.86 -41.19
#